data_AF-A0A8J7FPB1-F1
#
_entry.id   AF-A0A8J7FPB1-F1
#
_cell.length_a   1.000
_cell.length_b   1.000
_cell.length_c   1.000
_cell.angle_alpha   90.00
_cell.angle_beta   90.00
_cell.angle_gamma   90.00
#
_symmetry.space_group_name_H-M   'P 1'
#
loop_
_entity.id
_entity.type
_entity.pdbx_description
1 polymer ?
#
loop_
_entity_poly.entity_id
_entity_poly.type
_entity_poly.pdbx_seq_one_letter_code
_entity_poly.pdbx_strand_id
1 'polypeptide(L)' 'MNLRLHGRARTTLAVRAEIQAAPAAITDAELARRYGVSKPTIAKWRRRSSVHDES' A
#
# COMPACT_ATOMS: atom_id res chain seq x y z
N MET A 1 -15.53 1.86 -18.81
CA MET A 1 -15.00 0.59 -18.25
C MET A 1 -15.10 0.68 -16.73
N ASN A 2 -16.00 -0.12 -16.15
CA ASN A 2 -16.50 0.06 -14.79
C ASN A 2 -15.46 -0.44 -13.78
N LEU A 3 -14.76 0.48 -13.11
CA LEU A 3 -13.98 0.14 -11.92
C LEU A 3 -14.95 -0.34 -10.85
N ARG A 4 -15.08 -1.66 -10.72
CA ARG A 4 -15.69 -2.32 -9.56
C ARG A 4 -14.89 -1.90 -8.33
N LEU A 5 -15.34 -0.83 -7.69
CA LEU A 5 -14.94 -0.42 -6.35
C LEU A 5 -15.36 -1.55 -5.41
N HIS A 6 -14.47 -2.50 -5.18
CA HIS A 6 -14.60 -3.41 -4.05
C HIS A 6 -14.51 -2.56 -2.78
N GLY A 7 -15.68 -2.32 -2.19
CA GLY A 7 -15.81 -1.67 -0.89
C GLY A 7 -14.96 -2.41 0.14
N ARG A 8 -14.13 -1.63 0.85
CA ARG A 8 -13.20 -2.01 1.94
C ARG A 8 -11.74 -2.34 1.60
N ALA A 9 -11.18 -1.78 0.53
CA ALA A 9 -9.73 -1.51 0.55
C ALA A 9 -9.45 -0.27 1.41
N ARG A 10 -9.21 -0.45 2.72
CA ARG A 10 -8.78 0.65 3.64
C ARG A 10 -7.44 1.27 3.21
N THR A 11 -6.70 0.59 2.34
CA THR A 11 -5.51 1.10 1.64
C THR A 11 -5.89 1.52 0.22
N THR A 12 -6.24 2.79 0.04
CA THR A 12 -6.50 3.42 -1.26
C THR A 12 -5.23 3.42 -2.12
N LEU A 13 -5.38 3.47 -3.45
CA LEU A 13 -4.26 3.61 -4.41
C LEU A 13 -3.32 4.79 -4.06
N ALA A 14 -3.84 5.86 -3.45
CA ALA A 14 -3.02 6.98 -2.96
C ALA A 14 -2.01 6.55 -1.88
N VAL A 15 -2.46 5.77 -0.88
CA VAL A 15 -1.61 5.25 0.21
C VAL A 15 -0.55 4.30 -0.35
N ARG A 16 -0.88 3.51 -1.39
CA ARG A 16 0.09 2.68 -2.11
C ARG A 16 1.20 3.49 -2.73
N ALA A 17 0.84 4.52 -3.48
CA ALA A 17 1.79 5.38 -4.16
C ALA A 17 2.70 6.07 -3.13
N GLU A 18 2.14 6.51 -2.01
CA GLU A 18 2.92 7.14 -0.93
C GLU A 18 3.86 6.15 -0.24
N ILE A 19 3.46 4.87 -0.04
CA ILE A 19 4.33 3.81 0.48
C ILE A 19 5.45 3.45 -0.51
N GLN A 20 5.16 3.40 -1.81
CA GLN A 20 6.16 3.11 -2.85
C GLN A 20 7.14 4.27 -3.04
N ALA A 21 6.67 5.51 -2.94
CA ALA A 21 7.49 6.71 -2.99
C ALA A 21 8.29 6.96 -1.69
N ALA A 22 7.98 6.23 -0.60
CA ALA A 22 8.67 6.41 0.66
C ALA A 22 10.16 6.05 0.54
N PRO A 23 11.06 6.96 0.95
CA PRO A 23 12.50 6.73 0.85
C PRO A 23 12.96 5.59 1.76
N ALA A 24 14.08 4.96 1.41
CA ALA A 24 14.62 3.83 2.17
C ALA A 24 14.94 4.14 3.65
N ALA A 25 15.06 5.42 3.99
CA ALA A 25 15.22 5.91 5.35
C ALA A 25 14.00 5.67 6.25
N ILE A 26 12.79 5.55 5.69
CA ILE A 26 11.57 5.28 6.46
C ILE A 26 11.40 3.77 6.60
N THR A 27 11.27 3.31 7.84
CA THR A 27 11.04 1.88 8.13
C THR A 27 9.59 1.49 7.87
N ASP A 28 9.37 0.22 7.55
CA ASP A 28 8.01 -0.30 7.31
C ASP A 28 7.13 -0.18 8.57
N ALA A 29 7.74 -0.16 9.75
CA ALA A 29 7.08 0.06 11.03
C ALA A 29 6.53 1.49 11.18
N GLU A 30 7.26 2.48 10.70
CA GLU A 30 6.82 3.88 10.74
C GLU A 30 5.63 4.11 9.80
N LEU A 31 5.72 3.60 8.57
CA LEU A 31 4.62 3.65 7.61
C LEU A 31 3.38 2.90 8.14
N ALA A 32 3.58 1.73 8.75
CA ALA A 32 2.51 0.94 9.37
C ALA A 32 1.78 1.75 10.45
N ARG A 33 2.50 2.46 11.32
CA ARG A 33 1.90 3.34 12.34
C ARG A 33 1.18 4.52 11.71
N ARG A 34 1.78 5.17 10.71
CA ARG A 34 1.25 6.37 10.06
C ARG A 34 -0.07 6.13 9.33
N TYR A 35 -0.20 4.99 8.65
CA TYR A 35 -1.45 4.62 7.97
C TYR A 35 -2.37 3.71 8.81
N GLY A 36 -1.93 3.29 9.99
CA GLY A 36 -2.65 2.33 10.84
C GLY A 36 -2.89 0.99 10.13
N VAL A 37 -1.86 0.51 9.42
CA VAL A 37 -1.86 -0.77 8.70
C VAL A 37 -0.78 -1.69 9.25
N SER A 38 -0.89 -2.99 8.98
CA SER A 38 0.09 -3.96 9.46
C SER A 38 1.43 -3.83 8.74
N LYS A 39 2.55 -4.01 9.45
CA LYS A 39 3.91 -4.11 8.86
C LYS A 39 4.01 -5.07 7.66
N PRO A 40 3.45 -6.30 7.69
CA PRO A 40 3.48 -7.19 6.53
C PRO A 40 2.72 -6.62 5.32
N THR A 41 1.70 -5.78 5.54
CA THR A 41 1.03 -5.04 4.47
C THR A 41 2.03 -4.06 3.86
N ILE A 42 2.66 -3.18 4.63
CA ILE A 42 3.65 -2.24 4.06
C ILE A 42 4.75 -2.98 3.28
N ALA A 43 5.33 -4.03 3.86
CA ALA A 43 6.37 -4.84 3.22
C ALA A 43 5.89 -5.48 1.91
N LYS A 44 4.65 -5.99 1.87
CA LYS A 44 4.04 -6.53 0.66
C LYS A 44 3.87 -5.47 -0.43
N TRP A 45 3.48 -4.26 -0.07
CA TRP A 45 3.25 -3.18 -1.05
C TRP A 45 4.56 -2.58 -1.55
N ARG A 46 5.59 -2.54 -0.70
CA ARG A 46 6.95 -2.12 -1.05
C ARG A 46 7.68 -3.13 -1.96
N ARG A 47 7.40 -4.43 -1.79
CA ARG A 47 7.90 -5.49 -2.68
C ARG A 47 7.06 -5.68 -3.95
N ARG A 48 5.79 -5.26 -3.96
CA ARG A 48 4.93 -5.40 -5.14
C ARG A 48 5.22 -4.26 -6.11
N SER A 49 6.07 -4.53 -7.10
CA SER A 49 6.40 -3.63 -8.22
C SER A 49 5.23 -3.44 -9.19
N SER A 50 4.28 -4.37 -9.21
CA SER A 50 3.09 -4.31 -10.07
C SER A 50 1.88 -3.77 -9.30
N VAL A 51 1.27 -2.73 -9.86
CA VAL A 51 0.00 -2.14 -9.40
C VAL A 51 -1.21 -3.00 -9.83
N HIS A 52 -0.99 -3.99 -10.69
CA HIS A 52 -2.05 -4.92 -11.07
C HIS A 52 -2.35 -5.89 -9.94
N ASP A 53 -3.63 -5.95 -9.61
CA ASP A 53 -4.22 -6.99 -8.79
C ASP A 53 -4.66 -8.06 -9.77
N GLU A 54 -3.85 -9.11 -9.94
CA GLU A 54 -4.31 -10.34 -10.60
C GLU A 54 -5.51 -10.83 -9.76
N SER A 55 -6.70 -10.79 -10.38
CA SER A 55 -8.02 -11.06 -9.76
C SER A 55 -8.17 -12.47 -9.20
#